data_AF-A0A7S3SF02-F1
#
_entry.id   AF-A0A7S3SF02-F1
#
_cell.length_a   1.000
_cell.length_b   1.000
_cell.length_c   1.000
_cell.angle_alpha   90.00
_cell.angle_beta   90.00
_cell.angle_gamma   90.00
#
_symmetry.space_group_name_H-M   'P 1'
#
loop_
_entity.id
_entity.type
_entity.pdbx_description
1 polymer ?
#
loop_
_entity_poly.entity_id
_entity_poly.type
_entity_poly.pdbx_seq_one_letter_code
_entity_poly.pdbx_strand_id
1 'polypeptide(L)'
;LNQMHRAINRAGLDVSEEEVELIAETFTETGPKVQKPQIFNYTEFCKAIDQVFADPAGATMAMSMSRMSSPGSTMACSFMAQTFEDEESEEYFQHVLHRLATLCKTRGVMIKACYTDLDRAAIASPSRQNPRRGGKVTKMQFIRGFPFKKEMTEQDVEILCQRYNVSAKYHDK
;
A
#
# COMPACT_ATOMS: atom_id res chain seq x y z
N LEU A 1 6.14 27.75 9.65
CA LEU A 1 5.36 27.11 8.57
C LEU A 1 6.23 26.66 7.39
N ASN A 2 6.81 27.56 6.56
CA ASN A 2 7.57 27.17 5.35
C ASN A 2 8.77 26.22 5.52
N GLN A 3 9.44 26.19 6.67
CA GLN A 3 10.61 25.32 6.88
C GLN A 3 10.24 23.86 7.18
N MET A 4 9.12 23.62 7.88
CA MET A 4 8.66 22.28 8.22
C MET A 4 8.11 21.55 6.99
N HIS A 5 7.27 22.24 6.21
CA HIS A 5 6.79 21.74 4.93
C HIS A 5 7.96 21.36 4.01
N ARG A 6 9.05 22.15 3.98
CA ARG A 6 10.28 21.81 3.24
C ARG A 6 11.02 20.61 3.81
N ALA A 7 11.07 20.45 5.13
CA ALA A 7 11.73 19.32 5.77
C ALA A 7 11.00 17.99 5.51
N ILE A 8 9.66 17.99 5.60
CA ILE A 8 8.81 16.82 5.31
C ILE A 8 8.89 16.43 3.83
N ASN A 9 8.80 17.42 2.93
CA ASN A 9 9.00 17.20 1.49
C ASN A 9 10.40 16.64 1.16
N ARG A 10 11.44 17.09 1.88
CA ARG A 10 12.80 16.56 1.70
C ARG A 10 12.97 15.14 2.26
N ALA A 11 12.17 14.76 3.25
CA ALA A 11 12.11 13.40 3.78
C ALA A 11 11.35 12.43 2.86
N GLY A 12 10.70 12.92 1.79
CA GLY A 12 9.99 12.10 0.82
C GLY A 12 8.68 11.51 1.34
N LEU A 13 8.11 12.11 2.39
CA LEU A 13 6.81 11.74 2.94
C LEU A 13 5.71 12.45 2.14
N ASP A 14 4.77 11.68 1.57
CA ASP A 14 3.61 12.19 0.83
C ASP A 14 2.52 12.58 1.84
N VAL A 15 2.70 13.72 2.50
CA VAL A 15 1.79 14.29 3.51
C VAL A 15 1.10 15.50 2.89
N SER A 16 -0.22 15.59 3.03
CA SER A 16 -1.01 16.71 2.49
C SER A 16 -0.67 18.03 3.20
N GLU A 17 -0.93 19.16 2.55
CA GLU A 17 -0.66 20.49 3.12
C GLU A 17 -1.46 20.72 4.42
N GLU A 18 -2.71 20.21 4.47
CA GLU A 18 -3.58 20.26 5.66
C GLU A 18 -3.01 19.46 6.85
N GLU A 19 -2.45 18.28 6.59
CA GLU A 19 -1.81 17.47 7.62
C GLU A 19 -0.51 18.11 8.13
N VAL A 20 0.26 18.74 7.24
CA VAL A 20 1.46 19.51 7.62
C VAL A 20 1.08 20.72 8.47
N GLU A 21 -0.03 21.40 8.15
CA GLU A 21 -0.53 22.52 8.94
C GLU A 21 -0.99 22.07 10.33
N LEU A 22 -1.73 20.95 10.42
CA LEU A 22 -2.13 20.36 11.69
C LEU A 22 -0.94 19.96 12.56
N ILE A 23 0.08 19.34 11.98
CA ILE A 23 1.33 19.03 12.70
C ILE A 23 2.01 20.33 13.17
N ALA A 24 2.02 21.36 12.32
CA ALA A 24 2.65 22.63 12.68
C ALA A 24 1.92 23.28 13.85
N GLU A 25 0.58 23.28 13.86
CA GLU A 25 -0.24 23.80 14.94
C GLU A 25 -0.05 23.01 16.24
N THR A 26 -0.04 21.67 16.15
CA THR A 26 0.05 20.77 17.32
C THR A 26 1.34 20.97 18.10
N PHE A 27 2.45 21.22 17.41
CA PHE A 27 3.78 21.38 18.01
C PHE A 27 4.26 22.85 18.06
N THR A 28 3.37 23.80 17.79
CA THR A 28 3.63 25.23 18.00
C THR A 28 3.24 25.63 19.41
N GLU A 29 4.19 26.12 20.20
CA GLU A 29 3.91 26.61 21.54
C GLU A 29 3.25 27.99 21.50
N THR A 30 2.14 28.14 22.23
CA THR A 30 1.51 29.44 22.50
C THR A 30 1.56 29.73 23.99
N GLY A 31 2.26 30.79 24.38
CA GLY A 31 2.42 31.14 25.79
C GLY A 31 2.86 32.58 26.03
N PRO A 32 2.66 33.11 27.25
CA PRO A 32 2.95 34.52 27.60
C PRO A 32 4.43 34.89 27.56
N LYS A 33 5.34 33.92 27.40
CA LYS A 33 6.80 34.12 27.27
C LYS A 33 7.33 33.94 25.84
N VAL A 34 6.45 33.69 24.87
CA VAL A 34 6.82 33.46 23.46
C VAL A 34 6.47 34.70 22.65
N GLN A 35 7.48 35.46 22.20
CA GLN A 35 7.27 36.50 21.19
C GLN A 35 7.17 35.86 19.80
N LYS A 36 6.27 36.37 18.96
CA LYS A 36 6.16 36.00 17.54
C LYS A 36 7.54 36.20 16.86
N PRO A 37 7.98 35.29 15.97
CA PRO A 37 7.18 34.33 15.22
C PRO A 37 7.06 32.96 15.91
N GLN A 38 5.93 32.28 15.68
CA GLN A 38 5.63 30.92 16.15
C GLN A 38 6.86 29.99 16.05
N ILE A 39 7.38 29.58 17.21
CA ILE A 39 8.52 28.67 17.30
C ILE A 39 7.97 27.25 17.36
N PHE A 40 8.28 26.46 16.34
CA PHE A 40 7.93 25.04 16.28
C PHE A 40 8.87 24.26 17.22
N ASN A 41 8.31 23.53 18.18
CA ASN A 41 9.10 22.72 19.10
C ASN A 41 9.48 21.38 18.44
N TYR A 42 10.53 21.43 17.62
CA TYR A 42 11.04 20.25 16.92
C TYR A 42 11.52 19.14 17.87
N THR A 43 11.87 19.47 19.12
CA THR A 43 12.35 18.49 20.09
C THR A 43 11.22 17.58 20.55
N GLU A 44 10.04 18.13 20.82
CA GLU A 44 8.84 17.34 21.14
C GLU A 44 8.34 16.52 19.94
N PHE A 45 8.42 17.09 18.73
CA PHE A 45 8.13 16.37 17.49
C PHE A 45 9.05 15.14 17.30
N CYS A 46 10.36 15.30 17.48
CA CYS A 46 11.31 14.19 17.39
C CYS A 46 11.04 13.13 18.46
N LYS A 47 10.75 13.53 19.71
CA LYS A 47 10.37 12.58 20.78
C LYS A 47 9.12 11.76 20.40
N ALA A 48 8.11 12.38 19.82
CA ALA A 48 6.89 11.70 19.39
C ALA A 48 7.15 10.67 18.28
N ILE A 49 8.04 10.99 17.32
CA ILE A 49 8.49 10.05 16.29
C ILE A 49 9.30 8.91 16.92
N ASP A 50 10.27 9.25 17.77
CA ASP A 50 11.16 8.28 18.41
C ASP A 50 10.39 7.32 19.32
N GLN A 51 9.26 7.75 19.91
CA GLN A 51 8.36 6.88 20.68
C GLN A 51 7.81 5.70 19.87
N VAL A 52 7.63 5.85 18.56
CA VAL A 52 7.19 4.75 17.67
C VAL A 52 8.28 3.67 17.54
N PHE A 53 9.55 4.06 17.70
CA PHE A 53 10.72 3.19 17.55
C PHE A 53 11.34 2.78 18.89
N ALA A 54 10.99 3.44 19.99
CA ALA A 54 11.46 3.12 21.31
C ALA A 54 10.75 1.86 21.82
N ASP A 55 11.49 0.77 21.97
CA ASP A 55 11.10 -0.29 22.90
C ASP A 55 10.91 0.34 24.29
N PRO A 56 9.84 0.03 25.04
CA PRO A 56 9.67 0.46 26.42
C PRO A 56 10.64 -0.28 27.37
N ALA A 57 11.80 -0.72 26.88
CA ALA A 57 12.84 -1.39 27.63
C ALA A 57 13.76 -0.37 28.33
N GLY A 58 13.14 0.40 29.21
CA GLY A 58 13.80 1.16 30.26
C GLY A 58 12.97 1.23 31.55
N ALA A 59 11.68 0.90 31.49
CA ALA A 59 10.79 0.88 32.64
C ALA A 59 10.33 -0.55 32.93
N THR A 60 10.99 -1.16 33.91
CA THR A 60 10.42 -2.11 34.89
C THR A 60 9.37 -3.10 34.38
N MET A 61 9.81 -4.35 34.28
CA MET A 61 9.05 -5.59 34.54
C MET A 61 7.79 -5.39 35.41
N ALA A 62 6.64 -5.15 34.79
CA ALA A 62 5.32 -5.40 35.38
C ALA A 62 4.29 -5.53 34.27
N MET A 63 3.99 -6.78 33.95
CA MET A 63 2.80 -7.31 33.28
C MET A 63 1.79 -6.28 32.74
N SER A 64 1.84 -6.04 31.44
CA SER A 64 0.64 -5.73 30.67
C SER A 64 0.74 -6.49 29.34
N MET A 65 -0.05 -7.55 29.20
CA MET A 65 -0.27 -8.21 27.90
C MET A 65 -1.16 -7.34 26.99
N SER A 66 -0.84 -6.05 26.86
CA SER A 66 -1.27 -5.30 25.68
C SER A 66 -0.39 -5.78 24.54
N ARG A 67 -1.00 -6.44 23.57
CA ARG A 67 -0.37 -6.85 22.32
C ARG A 67 0.17 -5.61 21.63
N MET A 68 1.43 -5.27 21.89
CA MET A 68 2.12 -4.21 21.18
C MET A 68 2.11 -4.59 19.71
N SER A 69 1.39 -3.80 18.94
CA SER A 69 1.28 -3.91 17.50
C SER A 69 2.69 -3.65 16.97
N SER A 70 3.34 -4.67 16.38
CA SER A 70 4.65 -4.53 15.72
C SER A 70 4.64 -3.30 14.80
N PRO A 71 5.74 -2.56 14.59
CA PRO A 71 5.76 -1.48 13.60
C PRO A 71 5.27 -1.90 12.20
N GLY A 72 5.31 -3.20 11.87
CA GLY A 72 4.72 -3.77 10.65
C GLY A 72 3.19 -3.93 10.67
N SER A 73 2.53 -3.74 11.80
CA SER A 73 1.07 -3.84 11.94
C SER A 73 0.33 -2.50 11.75
N THR A 74 1.04 -1.38 11.83
CA THR A 74 0.59 -0.08 11.28
C THR A 74 0.85 0.02 9.77
N MET A 75 1.75 -0.81 9.22
CA MET A 75 1.86 -1.01 7.78
C MET A 75 0.68 -1.89 7.33
N ALA A 76 -0.45 -1.25 7.02
CA ALA A 76 -1.56 -1.94 6.42
C ALA A 76 -1.07 -2.69 5.18
N CYS A 77 -1.35 -4.00 5.08
CA CYS A 77 -1.32 -4.69 3.81
C CYS A 77 -2.21 -3.90 2.85
N SER A 78 -1.61 -3.08 1.99
CA SER A 78 -2.35 -2.11 1.16
C SER A 78 -3.30 -2.77 0.16
N PHE A 79 -3.12 -4.08 -0.05
CA PHE A 79 -3.96 -4.91 -0.88
C PHE A 79 -5.03 -5.62 -0.06
N MET A 80 -6.29 -5.33 -0.38
CA MET A 80 -7.45 -6.12 0.00
C MET A 80 -8.12 -6.54 -1.30
N ALA A 81 -8.24 -7.86 -1.53
CA ALA A 81 -8.98 -8.37 -2.68
C ALA A 81 -10.46 -8.02 -2.53
N GLN A 82 -11.13 -7.71 -3.63
CA GLN A 82 -12.59 -7.46 -3.61
C GLN A 82 -13.31 -8.76 -3.26
N THR A 83 -14.30 -8.76 -2.38
CA THR A 83 -15.16 -9.93 -2.16
C THR A 83 -16.36 -9.89 -3.09
N PHE A 84 -16.81 -11.04 -3.57
CA PHE A 84 -18.10 -11.13 -4.25
C PHE A 84 -19.22 -11.10 -3.20
N GLU A 85 -20.34 -10.44 -3.52
CA GLU A 85 -21.50 -10.38 -2.62
C GLU A 85 -22.33 -11.67 -2.74
N ASP A 86 -22.30 -12.28 -3.91
CA ASP A 86 -23.04 -13.50 -4.25
C ASP A 86 -22.19 -14.75 -4.03
N GLU A 87 -22.78 -15.73 -3.35
CA GLU A 87 -22.13 -17.00 -3.01
C GLU A 87 -21.75 -17.81 -4.26
N GLU A 88 -22.56 -17.74 -5.32
CA GLU A 88 -22.32 -18.41 -6.60
C GLU A 88 -21.03 -17.91 -7.28
N SER A 89 -20.80 -16.60 -7.37
CA SER A 89 -19.54 -16.07 -7.92
C SER A 89 -18.34 -16.40 -7.06
N GLU A 90 -18.49 -16.43 -5.72
CA GLU A 90 -17.38 -16.81 -4.85
C GLU A 90 -17.02 -18.29 -5.06
N GLU A 91 -17.99 -19.20 -5.11
CA GLU A 91 -17.76 -20.61 -5.42
C GLU A 91 -17.13 -20.81 -6.81
N TYR A 92 -17.66 -20.10 -7.82
CA TYR A 92 -17.11 -20.14 -9.17
C TYR A 92 -15.68 -19.61 -9.22
N PHE A 93 -15.37 -18.52 -8.52
CA PHE A 93 -14.02 -17.99 -8.38
C PHE A 93 -13.07 -19.02 -7.74
N GLN A 94 -13.47 -19.68 -6.65
CA GLN A 94 -12.66 -20.70 -5.99
C GLN A 94 -12.39 -21.88 -6.93
N HIS A 95 -13.40 -22.32 -7.69
CA HIS A 95 -13.26 -23.37 -8.69
C HIS A 95 -12.26 -22.98 -9.79
N VAL A 96 -12.37 -21.76 -10.32
CA VAL A 96 -11.45 -21.21 -11.34
C VAL A 96 -10.03 -21.11 -10.79
N LEU A 97 -9.86 -20.62 -9.55
CA LEU A 97 -8.56 -20.48 -8.90
C LEU A 97 -7.89 -21.85 -8.68
N HIS A 98 -8.65 -22.84 -8.21
CA HIS A 98 -8.16 -24.21 -8.03
C HIS A 98 -7.71 -24.83 -9.36
N ARG A 99 -8.50 -24.65 -10.43
CA ARG A 99 -8.15 -25.12 -11.77
C ARG A 99 -6.87 -24.44 -12.27
N LEU A 100 -6.74 -23.13 -12.10
CA LEU A 100 -5.54 -22.37 -12.46
C LEU A 100 -4.30 -22.87 -11.70
N ALA A 101 -4.43 -23.10 -10.39
CA ALA A 101 -3.35 -23.65 -9.56
C ALA A 101 -2.91 -25.04 -10.04
N THR A 102 -3.87 -25.89 -10.40
CA THR A 102 -3.62 -27.23 -10.97
C THR A 102 -2.88 -27.14 -12.31
N LEU A 103 -3.28 -26.24 -13.20
CA LEU A 103 -2.61 -26.01 -14.49
C LEU A 103 -1.18 -25.50 -14.30
N CYS A 104 -0.96 -24.58 -13.36
CA CYS A 104 0.39 -24.10 -13.02
C CYS A 104 1.29 -25.24 -12.53
N LYS A 105 0.78 -26.06 -11.61
CA LYS A 105 1.52 -27.17 -11.00
C LYS A 105 1.84 -28.27 -12.01
N THR A 106 0.90 -28.64 -12.86
CA THR A 106 1.08 -29.72 -13.85
C THR A 106 2.01 -29.33 -15.00
N ARG A 107 2.08 -28.04 -15.36
CA ARG A 107 2.86 -27.55 -16.50
C ARG A 107 4.14 -26.80 -16.12
N GLY A 108 4.41 -26.67 -14.82
CA GLY A 108 5.58 -25.94 -14.33
C GLY A 108 5.58 -24.46 -14.69
N VAL A 109 4.40 -23.84 -14.84
CA VAL A 109 4.28 -22.43 -15.20
C VAL A 109 4.20 -21.58 -13.94
N MET A 110 5.12 -20.62 -13.82
CA MET A 110 5.06 -19.58 -12.79
C MET A 110 4.37 -18.35 -13.35
N ILE A 111 3.13 -18.07 -12.93
CA ILE A 111 2.35 -16.90 -13.40
C ILE A 111 3.15 -15.61 -13.24
N LYS A 112 3.86 -15.42 -12.12
CA LYS A 112 4.69 -14.23 -11.88
C LYS A 112 5.71 -13.99 -12.98
N ALA A 113 6.33 -15.05 -13.50
CA ALA A 113 7.33 -14.95 -14.57
C ALA A 113 6.75 -14.35 -15.85
N CYS A 114 5.49 -14.67 -16.18
CA CYS A 114 4.77 -14.16 -17.35
C CYS A 114 4.58 -12.63 -17.35
N TYR A 115 4.71 -11.98 -16.19
CA TYR A 115 4.52 -10.53 -16.02
C TYR A 115 5.78 -9.78 -15.61
N THR A 116 6.93 -10.45 -15.52
CA THR A 116 8.20 -9.84 -15.07
C THR A 116 8.61 -8.66 -15.95
N ASP A 117 8.47 -8.74 -17.27
CA ASP A 117 8.83 -7.65 -18.18
C ASP A 117 7.94 -6.41 -18.02
N LEU A 118 6.69 -6.61 -17.60
CA LEU A 118 5.76 -5.52 -17.33
C LEU A 118 6.08 -4.82 -16.02
N ASP A 119 6.67 -5.54 -15.06
CA ASP A 119 7.08 -5.02 -13.75
C ASP A 119 8.50 -4.41 -13.75
N ARG A 120 9.36 -4.82 -14.70
CA ARG A 120 10.80 -4.51 -14.72
C ARG A 120 11.16 -3.16 -15.37
N ALA A 121 10.27 -2.52 -16.09
CA ALA A 121 10.70 -1.51 -17.04
C ALA A 121 11.27 -0.23 -16.40
N ALA A 122 12.53 0.06 -16.75
CA ALA A 122 13.35 1.11 -16.14
C ALA A 122 12.98 2.54 -16.56
N ILE A 123 12.12 2.72 -17.58
CA ILE A 123 11.81 4.03 -18.17
C ILE A 123 10.32 4.31 -17.97
N ALA A 124 10.02 5.41 -17.27
CA ALA A 124 8.71 6.02 -17.17
C ALA A 124 8.36 6.50 -18.57
N SER A 125 7.68 5.65 -19.33
CA SER A 125 7.09 6.09 -20.58
C SER A 125 5.87 6.94 -20.21
N PRO A 126 5.69 8.14 -20.78
CA PRO A 126 4.46 8.92 -20.62
C PRO A 126 3.19 8.13 -20.98
N SER A 127 3.32 7.09 -21.81
CA SER A 127 2.25 6.18 -22.20
C SER A 127 1.97 5.02 -21.23
N ARG A 128 2.72 4.90 -20.11
CA ARG A 128 2.48 3.86 -19.12
C ARG A 128 1.55 4.34 -18.02
N GLN A 129 0.37 3.71 -17.96
CA GLN A 129 -0.62 3.92 -16.90
C GLN A 129 -0.26 3.27 -15.56
N ASN A 130 0.79 2.42 -15.50
CA ASN A 130 1.07 1.62 -14.29
C ASN A 130 2.34 2.08 -13.55
N PRO A 131 2.28 2.33 -12.23
CA PRO A 131 3.46 2.63 -11.42
C PRO A 131 4.52 1.52 -11.44
N ARG A 132 5.80 1.92 -11.48
CA ARG A 132 6.97 1.02 -11.54
C ARG A 132 7.02 0.08 -10.33
N ARG A 133 7.37 -1.19 -10.55
CA ARG A 133 7.53 -2.22 -9.48
C ARG A 133 6.32 -2.31 -8.53
N GLY A 134 5.15 -1.93 -9.01
CA GLY A 134 3.93 -1.88 -8.21
C GLY A 134 3.22 -3.23 -8.09
N GLY A 135 3.73 -4.27 -8.76
CA GLY A 135 3.09 -5.59 -8.81
C GLY A 135 1.74 -5.56 -9.53
N LYS A 136 1.50 -4.57 -10.40
CA LYS A 136 0.22 -4.31 -11.05
C LYS A 136 0.41 -4.33 -12.57
N VAL A 137 -0.63 -4.76 -13.28
CA VAL A 137 -0.75 -4.73 -14.75
C VAL A 137 -2.15 -4.27 -15.12
N THR A 138 -2.34 -3.66 -16.30
CA THR A 138 -3.71 -3.35 -16.77
C THR A 138 -4.46 -4.64 -17.10
N LYS A 139 -5.79 -4.62 -17.06
CA LYS A 139 -6.62 -5.79 -17.44
C LYS A 139 -6.23 -6.36 -18.82
N MET A 140 -6.03 -5.47 -19.79
CA MET A 140 -5.59 -5.87 -21.14
C MET A 140 -4.19 -6.50 -21.14
N GLN A 141 -3.26 -6.02 -20.32
CA GLN A 141 -1.94 -6.63 -20.17
C GLN A 141 -2.02 -8.00 -19.50
N PHE A 142 -2.87 -8.14 -18.48
CA PHE A 142 -3.14 -9.42 -17.82
C PHE A 142 -3.69 -10.45 -18.82
N ILE A 143 -4.77 -10.12 -19.52
CA ILE A 143 -5.38 -11.00 -20.53
C ILE A 143 -4.39 -11.33 -21.65
N ARG A 144 -3.56 -10.38 -22.08
CA ARG A 144 -2.53 -10.63 -23.12
C ARG A 144 -1.43 -11.57 -22.63
N GLY A 145 -0.97 -11.43 -21.39
CA GLY A 145 0.08 -12.27 -20.79
C GLY A 145 -0.40 -13.61 -20.21
N PHE A 146 -1.71 -13.85 -20.18
CA PHE A 146 -2.27 -15.05 -19.54
C PHE A 146 -1.80 -16.34 -20.23
N PRO A 147 -1.21 -17.32 -19.50
CA PRO A 147 -0.56 -18.48 -20.10
C PRO A 147 -1.52 -19.58 -20.58
N PHE A 148 -2.77 -19.61 -20.10
CA PHE A 148 -3.71 -20.73 -20.31
C PHE A 148 -4.97 -20.33 -21.08
N LYS A 149 -4.85 -19.47 -22.09
CA LYS A 149 -5.99 -18.99 -22.88
C LYS A 149 -6.72 -20.09 -23.67
N LYS A 150 -6.05 -21.20 -23.92
CA LYS A 150 -6.66 -22.34 -24.64
C LYS A 150 -7.44 -23.25 -23.68
N GLU A 151 -7.09 -23.22 -22.41
CA GLU A 151 -7.61 -24.15 -21.40
C GLU A 151 -8.56 -23.50 -20.42
N MET A 152 -8.65 -22.18 -20.39
CA MET A 152 -9.57 -21.43 -19.54
C MET A 152 -10.42 -20.52 -20.42
N THR A 153 -11.69 -20.39 -20.06
CA THR A 153 -12.62 -19.55 -20.81
C THR A 153 -12.33 -18.07 -20.55
N GLU A 154 -12.85 -17.19 -21.39
CA GLU A 154 -12.75 -15.75 -21.15
C GLU A 154 -13.43 -15.35 -19.84
N GLN A 155 -14.54 -16.01 -19.48
CA GLN A 155 -15.23 -15.82 -18.20
C GLN A 155 -14.37 -16.22 -17.00
N ASP A 156 -13.63 -17.34 -17.11
CA ASP A 156 -12.69 -17.77 -16.06
C ASP A 156 -11.61 -16.70 -15.82
N VAL A 157 -11.10 -16.07 -16.88
CA VAL A 157 -10.09 -15.00 -16.76
C VAL A 157 -10.71 -13.70 -16.25
N GLU A 158 -11.95 -13.42 -16.64
CA GLU A 158 -12.69 -12.23 -16.23
C GLU A 158 -12.95 -12.20 -14.72
N ILE A 159 -13.42 -13.32 -14.13
CA ILE A 159 -13.69 -13.37 -12.68
C ILE A 159 -12.41 -13.20 -11.85
N LEU A 160 -11.27 -13.69 -12.34
CA LEU A 160 -9.97 -13.41 -11.72
C LEU A 160 -9.64 -11.91 -11.79
N CYS A 161 -9.91 -11.26 -12.92
CA CYS A 161 -9.68 -9.82 -13.05
C CYS A 161 -10.57 -9.01 -12.09
N GLN A 162 -11.83 -9.41 -11.90
CA GLN A 162 -12.75 -8.75 -10.98
C GLN A 162 -12.27 -8.85 -9.53
N ARG A 163 -11.96 -10.06 -9.04
CA ARG A 163 -11.47 -10.30 -7.66
C ARG A 163 -10.25 -9.45 -7.30
N TYR A 164 -9.33 -9.29 -8.25
CA TYR A 164 -8.06 -8.57 -8.05
C TYR A 164 -8.09 -7.14 -8.63
N ASN A 165 -9.25 -6.60 -8.98
CA ASN A 165 -9.35 -5.24 -9.49
C ASN A 165 -9.11 -4.23 -8.38
N VAL A 166 -8.11 -3.35 -8.57
CA VAL A 166 -7.77 -2.26 -7.64
C VAL A 166 -8.04 -0.88 -8.25
N SER A 167 -8.67 -0.79 -9.42
CA SER A 167 -8.89 0.47 -10.15
C SER A 167 -9.66 1.51 -9.34
N ALA A 168 -10.61 1.08 -8.51
CA ALA A 168 -11.39 1.96 -7.64
C ALA A 168 -10.52 2.78 -6.68
N LYS A 169 -9.34 2.28 -6.28
CA LYS A 169 -8.41 2.98 -5.38
C LYS A 169 -7.60 4.10 -6.06
N TYR A 170 -7.70 4.25 -7.39
CA TYR A 170 -6.87 5.16 -8.19
C TYR A 170 -7.66 6.26 -8.91
N HIS A 171 -8.98 6.30 -8.78
CA HIS A 171 -9.83 7.32 -9.42
C HIS A 171 -10.01 8.61 -8.60
N ASP A 172 -9.47 8.67 -7.37
CA ASP A 172 -9.55 9.82 -6.45
C ASP A 172 -8.21 10.59 -6.31
N LYS A 173 -7.38 10.64 -7.36
CA LYS A 173 -6.20 11.52 -7.40
C LYS A 173 -6.21 12.40 -8.65
#